data_AF-A0A933F4H3-F1
#
_entry.id   AF-A0A933F4H3-F1
#
_cell.length_a   1.000
_cell.length_b   1.000
_cell.length_c   1.000
_cell.angle_alpha   90.00
_cell.angle_beta   90.00
_cell.angle_gamma   90.00
#
_symmetry.space_group_name_H-M   'P 1'
#
loop_
_entity.id
_entity.type
_entity.pdbx_description
1 polymer ?
#
loop_
_entity_poly.entity_id
_entity_poly.type
_entity_poly.pdbx_seq_one_letter_code
_entity_poly.pdbx_strand_id
1 'polypeptide(L)'
;MIRRADGPSPYAALTYPHIRELHDWIYFGRWRGLSGTDADLEQVWQQLQEYVKLLEAEVGPDAPSDQRDYLGRARSALALSDPRTNHGSELFQAINATLSYGHSVLNLLLRSRGEASHVSRDFALYYDSAGNVDE
;
A
#
# COMPACT_ATOMS: atom_id res chain seq x y z
N MET A 1 6.12 -1.73 -17.66
CA MET A 1 4.85 -0.97 -17.63
C MET A 1 3.73 -1.98 -17.76
N ILE A 2 3.13 -2.42 -16.64
CA ILE A 2 2.03 -3.40 -16.67
C ILE A 2 0.78 -2.64 -17.10
N ARG A 3 0.16 -3.14 -18.18
CA ARG A 3 -0.98 -2.54 -18.87
C ARG A 3 -2.15 -2.47 -17.89
N ARG A 4 -2.68 -1.26 -17.63
CA ARG A 4 -4.02 -1.11 -17.05
C ARG A 4 -4.98 -1.81 -18.01
N ALA A 5 -5.78 -2.76 -17.52
CA ALA A 5 -6.87 -3.32 -18.31
C ALA A 5 -7.74 -2.17 -18.81
N ASP A 6 -8.03 -2.13 -20.12
CA ASP A 6 -8.86 -1.09 -20.72
C ASP A 6 -10.27 -1.16 -20.11
N GLY A 7 -10.52 -0.33 -19.09
CA GLY A 7 -11.76 -0.27 -18.33
C GLY A 7 -11.66 0.70 -17.13
N PRO A 8 -12.79 1.17 -16.57
CA PRO A 8 -12.76 1.99 -15.36
C PRO A 8 -12.14 1.20 -14.21
N SER A 9 -11.27 1.85 -13.44
CA SER A 9 -10.65 1.27 -12.23
C SER A 9 -11.74 0.68 -11.32
N PRO A 10 -11.62 -0.57 -10.83
CA PRO A 10 -12.62 -1.17 -9.95
C PRO A 10 -12.77 -0.40 -8.63
N TYR A 11 -11.83 0.49 -8.34
CA TYR A 11 -11.86 1.37 -7.17
C TYR A 11 -12.68 2.64 -7.37
N ALA A 12 -13.01 3.03 -8.62
CA ALA A 12 -13.50 4.39 -8.94
C ALA A 12 -14.75 4.83 -8.15
N ALA A 13 -15.63 3.89 -7.80
CA ALA A 13 -16.84 4.16 -7.03
C ALA A 13 -16.67 4.03 -5.51
N LEU A 14 -15.47 3.70 -5.02
CA LEU A 14 -15.21 3.44 -3.61
C LEU A 14 -14.73 4.69 -2.89
N THR A 15 -15.00 4.74 -1.59
CA THR A 15 -14.39 5.70 -0.67
C THR A 15 -12.86 5.52 -0.63
N TYR A 16 -12.12 6.62 -0.81
CA TYR A 16 -10.66 6.65 -0.96
C TYR A 16 -10.12 5.77 -2.11
N PRO A 17 -10.59 6.00 -3.34
CA PRO A 17 -10.35 5.09 -4.46
C PRO A 17 -8.85 4.95 -4.76
N HIS A 18 -8.13 6.07 -4.76
CA HIS A 18 -6.70 6.09 -5.06
C HIS A 18 -5.85 5.45 -3.97
N ILE A 19 -6.21 5.63 -2.69
CA ILE A 19 -5.51 5.04 -1.55
C ILE A 19 -5.66 3.52 -1.55
N ARG A 20 -6.89 3.03 -1.82
CA ARG A 20 -7.17 1.59 -1.96
C ARG A 20 -6.43 0.98 -3.14
N GLU A 21 -6.46 1.63 -4.31
CA GLU A 21 -5.75 1.16 -5.52
C GLU A 21 -4.25 1.09 -5.28
N LEU A 22 -3.64 2.15 -4.73
CA LEU A 22 -2.21 2.18 -4.44
C LEU A 22 -1.81 1.15 -3.38
N HIS A 23 -2.62 0.99 -2.32
CA HIS A 23 -2.40 -0.05 -1.32
C HIS A 23 -2.33 -1.44 -1.97
N ASP A 24 -3.28 -1.77 -2.84
CA ASP A 24 -3.34 -3.09 -3.47
C ASP A 24 -2.30 -3.26 -4.59
N TRP A 25 -1.91 -2.18 -5.26
CA TRP A 25 -0.77 -2.21 -6.17
C TRP A 25 0.52 -2.60 -5.45
N ILE A 26 0.75 -2.02 -4.26
CA ILE A 26 1.87 -2.41 -3.39
C ILE A 26 1.62 -3.81 -2.81
N TYR A 27 0.36 -4.07 -2.43
CA TYR A 27 -0.34 -5.33 -2.19
C TYR A 27 0.29 -6.55 -2.87
N PHE A 28 0.01 -6.56 -4.16
CA PHE A 28 0.29 -7.63 -5.11
C PHE A 28 1.61 -7.41 -5.86
N GLY A 29 2.42 -6.44 -5.43
CA GLY A 29 3.68 -6.10 -6.08
C GLY A 29 4.71 -7.23 -6.02
N ARG A 30 5.57 -7.28 -7.05
CA ARG A 30 6.62 -8.30 -7.23
C ARG A 30 7.61 -8.40 -6.06
N TRP A 31 7.81 -7.31 -5.32
CA TRP A 31 8.72 -7.24 -4.17
C TRP A 31 8.40 -8.28 -3.07
N ARG A 32 7.17 -8.81 -3.01
CA ARG A 32 6.78 -9.89 -2.10
C ARG A 32 7.12 -11.30 -2.60
N GLY A 33 7.44 -11.45 -3.88
CA GLY A 33 7.73 -12.76 -4.50
C GLY A 33 9.16 -13.22 -4.28
N LEU A 34 9.40 -14.52 -4.51
CA LEU A 34 10.75 -15.12 -4.48
C LEU A 34 11.72 -14.52 -5.51
N SER A 35 11.19 -13.84 -6.52
CA SER A 35 11.93 -13.16 -7.60
C SER A 35 11.98 -11.64 -7.46
N GLY A 36 11.65 -11.10 -6.28
CA GLY A 36 11.80 -9.68 -5.98
C GLY A 36 13.26 -9.24 -6.09
N THR A 37 13.49 -8.14 -6.80
CA THR A 37 14.82 -7.55 -7.01
C THR A 37 15.01 -6.29 -6.17
N ASP A 38 16.25 -5.82 -6.02
CA ASP A 38 16.52 -4.54 -5.36
C ASP A 38 15.80 -3.37 -6.04
N ALA A 39 15.66 -3.41 -7.38
CA ALA A 39 14.88 -2.43 -8.13
C ALA A 39 13.37 -2.48 -7.78
N ASP A 40 12.82 -3.67 -7.52
CA ASP A 40 11.43 -3.79 -7.03
C ASP A 40 11.29 -3.18 -5.61
N LEU A 41 12.33 -3.29 -4.77
CA LEU A 41 12.38 -2.70 -3.44
C LEU A 41 12.50 -1.17 -3.48
N GLU A 42 13.27 -0.62 -4.41
CA GLU A 42 13.32 0.82 -4.67
C GLU A 42 11.97 1.36 -5.17
N GLN A 43 11.35 0.64 -6.11
CA GLN A 43 10.06 1.03 -6.64
C GLN A 43 8.97 1.02 -5.55
N VAL A 44 8.90 -0.03 -4.73
CA VAL A 44 7.89 -0.09 -3.67
C VAL A 44 8.14 0.97 -2.60
N TRP A 45 9.40 1.29 -2.28
CA TRP A 45 9.71 2.37 -1.36
C TRP A 45 9.19 3.73 -1.85
N GLN A 46 9.32 4.04 -3.14
CA GLN A 46 8.72 5.24 -3.73
C GLN A 46 7.19 5.23 -3.65
N GLN A 47 6.57 4.08 -3.92
CA GLN A 47 5.11 3.92 -3.82
C GLN A 47 4.61 4.07 -2.38
N LEU A 48 5.36 3.57 -1.39
CA LEU A 48 5.03 3.73 0.03
C LEU A 48 5.13 5.18 0.49
N GLN A 49 6.08 5.97 -0.05
CA GLN A 49 6.15 7.41 0.24
C GLN A 49 4.86 8.13 -0.21
N GLU A 50 4.41 7.87 -1.43
CA GLU A 50 3.16 8.45 -1.93
C GLU A 50 1.95 7.91 -1.13
N TYR A 51 1.92 6.62 -0.81
CA TYR A 51 0.85 6.02 -0.02
C TYR A 51 0.72 6.66 1.36
N VAL A 52 1.84 6.82 2.09
CA VAL A 52 1.84 7.44 3.41
C VAL A 52 1.43 8.92 3.31
N LYS A 53 1.91 9.65 2.30
CA LYS A 53 1.52 11.04 2.08
C LYS A 53 0.01 11.21 1.85
N LEU A 54 -0.61 10.30 1.09
CA LEU A 54 -2.06 10.31 0.90
C LEU A 54 -2.82 10.03 2.21
N LEU A 55 -2.33 9.10 3.02
CA LEU A 55 -2.90 8.84 4.35
C LEU A 55 -2.76 10.06 5.28
N GLU A 56 -1.60 10.73 5.27
CA GLU A 56 -1.37 11.96 6.06
C GLU A 56 -2.38 13.05 5.70
N ALA A 57 -2.67 13.22 4.40
CA ALA A 57 -3.64 14.20 3.92
C ALA A 57 -5.07 13.91 4.41
N GLU A 58 -5.48 12.64 4.48
CA GLU A 58 -6.82 12.26 4.92
C GLU A 58 -7.00 12.21 6.45
N VAL A 59 -5.96 11.84 7.20
CA VAL A 59 -6.00 11.80 8.67
C VAL A 59 -6.14 13.22 9.22
N GLY A 60 -5.36 14.17 8.70
CA GLY A 60 -5.40 15.56 9.15
C GLY A 60 -4.93 15.77 10.61
N PRO A 61 -4.89 17.03 11.07
CA PRO A 61 -4.33 17.36 12.40
C PRO A 61 -5.24 16.98 13.58
N ASP A 62 -6.55 16.98 13.38
CA ASP A 62 -7.55 16.76 14.45
C ASP A 62 -8.08 15.32 14.51
N ALA A 63 -7.45 14.40 13.78
CA ALA A 63 -7.86 13.00 13.72
C ALA A 63 -7.88 12.34 15.10
N PRO A 64 -8.74 11.34 15.35
CA PRO A 64 -8.69 10.49 16.53
C PRO A 64 -7.28 9.94 16.85
N SER A 65 -6.99 9.70 18.13
CA SER A 65 -5.65 9.29 18.57
C SER A 65 -5.16 8.00 17.94
N ASP A 66 -6.04 7.02 17.73
CA ASP A 66 -5.70 5.75 17.09
C ASP A 66 -5.24 5.93 15.63
N GLN A 67 -5.90 6.80 14.87
CA GLN A 67 -5.48 7.15 13.51
C GLN A 67 -4.10 7.79 13.49
N ARG A 68 -3.85 8.75 14.39
CA ARG A 68 -2.54 9.41 14.51
C ARG A 68 -1.45 8.44 14.95
N ASP A 69 -1.75 7.53 15.87
CA ASP A 69 -0.78 6.55 16.38
C ASP A 69 -0.36 5.57 15.28
N TYR A 70 -1.32 5.01 14.52
CA TYR A 70 -0.99 4.13 13.41
C TYR A 70 -0.28 4.86 12.26
N LEU A 71 -0.67 6.10 11.97
CA LEU A 71 0.04 6.93 11.00
C LEU A 71 1.48 7.20 11.45
N GLY A 72 1.69 7.50 12.74
CA GLY A 72 3.03 7.64 13.32
C GLY A 72 3.87 6.38 13.16
N ARG A 73 3.29 5.20 13.38
CA ARG A 73 3.97 3.91 13.15
C ARG A 73 4.30 3.67 11.68
N ALA A 74 3.39 4.01 10.76
CA ALA A 74 3.64 3.92 9.32
C ALA A 74 4.80 4.82 8.90
N ARG A 75 4.86 6.07 9.40
CA ARG A 75 5.95 7.01 9.15
C ARG A 75 7.30 6.51 9.68
N SER A 76 7.32 5.99 10.91
CA SER A 76 8.53 5.42 11.50
C SER A 76 9.04 4.22 10.72
N ALA A 77 8.14 3.32 10.29
CA ALA A 77 8.51 2.19 9.45
C ALA A 77 9.00 2.64 8.06
N LEU A 78 8.38 3.67 7.46
CA LEU A 78 8.78 4.22 6.17
C LEU A 78 10.20 4.78 6.21
N ALA A 79 10.57 5.47 7.29
CA ALA A 79 11.92 5.98 7.49
C ALA A 79 12.98 4.86 7.55
N LEU A 80 12.59 3.67 8.02
CA LEU A 80 13.44 2.47 8.03
C LEU A 80 13.36 1.68 6.71
N SER A 81 12.49 2.05 5.79
CA SER A 81 12.27 1.34 4.52
C SER A 81 13.12 1.89 3.37
N ASP A 82 14.08 2.78 3.64
CA ASP A 82 14.94 3.36 2.62
C ASP A 82 15.99 2.34 2.13
N PRO A 83 15.91 1.88 0.87
CA PRO A 83 16.81 0.88 0.33
C PRO A 83 18.25 1.38 0.12
N ARG A 84 18.48 2.70 0.25
CA ARG A 84 19.81 3.30 0.20
C ARG A 84 20.57 3.17 1.52
N THR A 85 19.86 2.94 2.61
CA THR A 85 20.43 2.85 3.96
C THR A 85 20.22 1.49 4.62
N ASN A 86 19.20 0.73 4.20
CA ASN A 86 18.88 -0.59 4.74
C ASN A 86 18.81 -1.62 3.63
N HIS A 87 19.12 -2.88 3.97
CA HIS A 87 19.16 -3.98 3.00
C HIS A 87 18.63 -5.28 3.61
N GLY A 88 18.42 -6.29 2.76
CA GLY A 88 18.08 -7.64 3.18
C GLY A 88 16.77 -7.72 3.98
N SER A 89 16.74 -8.57 5.00
CA SER A 89 15.52 -8.86 5.76
C SER A 89 14.97 -7.66 6.52
N GLU A 90 15.82 -6.75 6.98
CA GLU A 90 15.41 -5.57 7.75
C GLU A 90 14.65 -4.58 6.87
N LEU A 91 15.17 -4.33 5.66
CA LEU A 91 14.48 -3.53 4.64
C LEU A 91 13.12 -4.13 4.28
N PHE A 92 13.08 -5.44 4.03
CA PHE A 92 11.83 -6.14 3.70
C PHE A 92 10.80 -6.02 4.84
N GLN A 93 11.23 -6.21 6.09
CA GLN A 93 10.38 -6.08 7.26
C GLN A 93 9.86 -4.66 7.42
N ALA A 94 10.69 -3.64 7.19
CA ALA A 94 10.29 -2.24 7.26
C ALA A 94 9.25 -1.88 6.19
N ILE A 95 9.44 -2.31 4.94
CA ILE A 95 8.48 -2.12 3.83
C ILE A 95 7.13 -2.76 4.20
N ASN A 96 7.18 -4.01 4.67
CA ASN A 96 5.97 -4.74 5.05
C ASN A 96 5.25 -4.10 6.26
N ALA A 97 6.01 -3.63 7.25
CA ALA A 97 5.47 -2.91 8.40
C ALA A 97 4.83 -1.59 7.99
N THR A 98 5.46 -0.82 7.09
CA THR A 98 4.90 0.43 6.56
C THR A 98 3.56 0.18 5.90
N LEU A 99 3.47 -0.82 5.02
CA LEU A 99 2.21 -1.16 4.36
C LEU A 99 1.15 -1.64 5.36
N SER A 100 1.54 -2.49 6.32
CA SER A 100 0.61 -3.02 7.32
C SER A 100 0.05 -1.92 8.22
N TYR A 101 0.87 -0.97 8.69
CA TYR A 101 0.38 0.15 9.49
C TYR A 101 -0.48 1.10 8.66
N GLY A 102 -0.08 1.39 7.42
CA GLY A 102 -0.90 2.20 6.52
C GLY A 102 -2.25 1.54 6.20
N HIS A 103 -2.31 0.22 6.06
CA HIS A 103 -3.56 -0.53 5.93
C HIS A 103 -4.48 -0.35 7.16
N SER A 104 -3.91 -0.38 8.37
CA SER A 104 -4.65 -0.07 9.59
C SER A 104 -5.21 1.36 9.59
N VAL A 105 -4.42 2.35 9.14
CA VAL A 105 -4.91 3.74 8.98
C VAL A 105 -6.07 3.79 8.00
N LEU A 106 -5.95 3.18 6.82
CA LEU A 106 -7.03 3.11 5.83
C LEU A 106 -8.31 2.49 6.42
N ASN A 107 -8.20 1.39 7.17
CA ASN A 107 -9.35 0.76 7.81
C ASN A 107 -10.01 1.65 8.87
N LEU A 108 -9.23 2.42 9.63
CA LEU A 108 -9.77 3.39 10.58
C LEU A 108 -10.49 4.55 9.88
N LEU A 109 -9.91 5.05 8.79
CA LEU A 109 -10.53 6.09 7.95
C LEU A 109 -11.85 5.61 7.35
N LEU A 110 -11.91 4.37 6.85
CA LEU A 110 -13.13 3.77 6.32
C LEU A 110 -14.18 3.59 7.41
N ARG A 111 -13.79 3.03 8.56
CA ARG A 111 -14.69 2.87 9.71
C ARG A 111 -15.30 4.20 10.16
N SER A 112 -14.52 5.30 10.14
CA SER A 112 -15.02 6.62 10.51
C SER A 112 -16.15 7.13 9.61
N ARG A 113 -16.27 6.57 8.39
CA ARG A 113 -17.34 6.84 7.42
C ARG A 113 -18.43 5.78 7.40
N GLY A 114 -18.40 4.80 8.32
CA GLY A 114 -19.35 3.70 8.37
C GLY A 114 -19.12 2.62 7.31
N GLU A 115 -17.95 2.62 6.65
CA GLU A 115 -17.60 1.66 5.60
C GLU A 115 -16.95 0.40 6.18
N ALA A 116 -17.05 -0.72 5.44
CA ALA A 116 -16.33 -1.94 5.76
C ALA A 116 -14.81 -1.77 5.58
N SER A 117 -14.04 -2.59 6.30
CA SER A 117 -12.58 -2.65 6.15
C SER A 117 -12.19 -2.97 4.71
N HIS A 118 -11.04 -2.44 4.29
CA HIS A 118 -10.45 -2.76 3.00
C HIS A 118 -9.94 -4.20 2.98
N VAL A 119 -10.30 -4.97 1.95
CA VAL A 119 -9.88 -6.36 1.78
C VAL A 119 -9.24 -6.52 0.41
N SER A 120 -7.90 -6.54 0.36
CA SER A 120 -7.16 -6.62 -0.91
C SER A 120 -7.53 -7.82 -1.76
N ARG A 121 -7.90 -8.95 -1.13
CA ARG A 121 -8.29 -10.18 -1.82
C ARG A 121 -9.49 -10.00 -2.74
N ASP A 122 -10.40 -9.07 -2.41
CA ASP A 122 -11.58 -8.79 -3.22
C ASP A 122 -11.20 -8.21 -4.60
N PHE A 123 -9.99 -7.68 -4.74
CA PHE A 123 -9.45 -7.10 -5.97
C PHE A 123 -8.38 -7.97 -6.63
N ALA A 124 -8.09 -9.17 -6.11
CA ALA A 124 -6.96 -9.98 -6.56
C ALA A 124 -6.98 -10.24 -8.08
N LEU A 125 -8.15 -10.54 -8.65
CA LEU A 125 -8.30 -10.81 -10.09
C LEU A 125 -7.86 -9.63 -10.98
N TYR A 126 -7.94 -8.40 -10.48
CA TYR A 126 -7.48 -7.22 -11.22
C TYR A 126 -5.94 -7.20 -11.36
N TYR A 127 -5.21 -7.78 -10.40
CA TYR A 127 -3.74 -7.85 -10.39
C TYR A 127 -3.18 -9.20 -10.83
N ASP A 128 -3.98 -10.27 -10.78
CA ASP A 128 -3.61 -11.63 -11.19
C ASP A 128 -3.42 -11.76 -12.72
N SER A 129 -3.94 -10.79 -13.49
CA SER A 129 -3.77 -10.72 -14.94
C SER A 129 -2.32 -10.53 -15.42
N ALA A 130 -1.34 -10.44 -14.51
CA ALA A 130 0.09 -10.47 -14.81
C ALA A 130 0.73 -11.88 -14.72
N GLY A 131 -0.04 -12.93 -14.41
CA GLY A 131 0.48 -14.27 -14.11
C GLY A 131 0.38 -15.35 -15.20
N ASN A 132 -0.50 -15.22 -16.19
CA ASN A 132 -0.63 -16.22 -17.26
C ASN A 132 -0.20 -15.63 -18.61
N VAL A 133 1.10 -15.77 -18.89
CA VAL A 133 1.53 -15.99 -20.27
C VAL A 133 1.74 -17.51 -20.37
N ASP A 134 0.74 -18.18 -20.92
CA ASP A 134 0.90 -19.54 -21.45
C ASP A 134 1.91 -19.47 -22.61
N GLU A 135 3.09 -20.07 -22.44
CA GLU A 135 3.79 -21.02 -23.34
C GLU A 135 5.25 -21.23 -22.91
#